data_AF-A0AAN9C8J0-F1
#
_entry.id   AF-A0AAN9C8J0-F1
#
_cell.length_a   1.000
_cell.length_b   1.000
_cell.length_c   1.000
_cell.angle_alpha   90.00
_cell.angle_beta   90.00
_cell.angle_gamma   90.00
#
_symmetry.space_group_name_H-M   'P 1'
#
loop_
_entity.id
_entity.type
_entity.pdbx_description
1 polymer ?
#
loop_
_entity_poly.entity_id
_entity_poly.type
_entity_poly.pdbx_seq_one_letter_code
_entity_poly.pdbx_strand_id
1 'polypeptide(L)' 'MTRGNQREKAREKAAKKQKDVERKKEGSNKGANKGMTLEERRERDATIMREKQEKKAALAGAKGGEEEGAVGGAAK' A
#
# COMPACT_ATOMS: atom_id res chain seq x y z
N MET A 1 -7.68 39.98 -3.93
CA MET A 1 -7.45 38.69 -3.22
C MET A 1 -7.69 37.42 -4.06
N THR A 2 -8.34 37.47 -5.23
CA THR A 2 -8.76 36.27 -6.01
C THR A 2 -7.66 35.55 -6.81
N ARG A 3 -6.46 36.14 -6.98
CA ARG A 3 -5.33 35.53 -7.72
C ARG A 3 -4.22 34.94 -6.83
N GLY A 4 -4.01 35.50 -5.63
CA GLY A 4 -3.02 34.99 -4.67
C GLY A 4 -3.36 33.58 -4.19
N ASN A 5 -4.64 33.36 -3.85
CA ASN A 5 -5.15 32.07 -3.38
C ASN A 5 -5.12 30.98 -4.48
N GLN A 6 -5.25 31.35 -5.76
CA GLN A 6 -5.11 30.41 -6.89
C GLN A 6 -3.65 29.99 -7.10
N ARG A 7 -2.70 30.94 -6.99
CA ARG A 7 -1.26 30.66 -7.10
C ARG A 7 -0.76 29.78 -5.96
N GLU A 8 -1.18 30.07 -4.74
CA GLU A 8 -0.80 29.27 -3.56
C GLU A 8 -1.31 27.84 -3.68
N LYS A 9 -2.59 27.65 -4.04
CA LYS A 9 -3.14 26.32 -4.32
C LYS A 9 -2.41 25.59 -5.44
N ALA A 10 -1.98 26.29 -6.49
CA ALA A 10 -1.21 25.68 -7.57
C ALA A 10 0.18 25.23 -7.10
N ARG A 11 0.86 26.04 -6.28
CA ARG A 11 2.15 25.69 -5.67
C ARG A 11 2.02 24.53 -4.69
N GLU A 12 1.00 24.52 -3.84
CA GLU A 12 0.71 23.40 -2.94
C GLU A 12 0.45 22.11 -3.71
N LYS A 13 -0.35 22.16 -4.79
CA LYS A 13 -0.59 21.02 -5.67
C LYS A 13 0.69 20.53 -6.35
N ALA A 14 1.55 21.44 -6.80
CA ALA A 14 2.84 21.09 -7.41
C ALA A 14 3.79 20.45 -6.39
N ALA A 15 3.91 21.04 -5.19
CA ALA A 15 4.73 20.51 -4.11
C ALA A 15 4.23 19.14 -3.63
N LYS A 16 2.91 18.95 -3.54
CA LYS A 16 2.31 17.66 -3.19
C LYS A 16 2.61 16.59 -4.24
N LYS A 17 2.46 16.93 -5.53
CA LYS A 17 2.82 16.04 -6.65
C LYS A 17 4.30 15.67 -6.63
N GLN A 18 5.20 16.62 -6.36
CA GLN A 18 6.64 16.35 -6.25
C GLN A 18 6.94 15.37 -5.10
N LYS A 19 6.37 15.61 -3.92
CA LYS A 19 6.51 14.70 -2.77
C LYS A 19 5.97 13.30 -3.06
N ASP A 20 4.86 13.18 -3.79
CA ASP A 20 4.29 11.88 -4.16
C ASP A 20 5.14 11.14 -5.19
N VAL A 21 5.76 11.84 -6.13
CA VAL A 21 6.72 11.27 -7.09
C VAL A 21 8.00 10.80 -6.37
N GLU A 22 8.50 11.59 -5.42
CA GLU A 22 9.66 11.22 -4.60
C GLU A 22 9.39 9.96 -3.77
N ARG A 23 8.25 9.88 -3.07
CA ARG A 23 7.84 8.68 -2.32
C ARG A 23 7.73 7.43 -3.20
N LYS A 24 7.20 7.56 -4.42
CA LYS A 24 7.11 6.46 -5.39
C LYS A 24 8.50 6.01 -5.86
N LYS A 25 9.40 6.94 -6.13
CA LYS A 25 10.80 6.64 -6.49
C LYS A 25 11.56 6.00 -5.34
N GLU A 26 11.34 6.46 -4.12
CA GLU A 26 11.93 5.90 -2.91
C GLU A 26 11.48 4.46 -2.66
N GLY A 27 10.20 4.14 -2.85
CA GLY A 27 9.70 2.77 -2.68
C GLY A 27 10.38 1.76 -3.62
N SER A 28 10.86 2.21 -4.79
CA SER A 28 11.64 1.36 -5.71
C SER A 28 13.14 1.34 -5.44
N ASN A 29 13.69 2.34 -4.74
CA ASN A 29 15.12 2.48 -4.51
C ASN A 29 15.55 2.25 -3.05
N LYS A 30 14.63 2.11 -2.10
CA LYS A 30 14.93 1.89 -0.68
C LYS A 30 14.97 0.40 -0.34
N GLY A 31 16.07 0.00 0.32
CA GLY A 31 16.22 -1.27 1.03
C GLY A 31 16.06 -2.51 0.15
N ALA A 32 15.28 -3.47 0.65
CA ALA A 32 15.05 -4.78 0.04
C ALA A 32 14.31 -4.75 -1.32
N ASN A 33 13.99 -3.57 -1.85
CA ASN A 33 13.33 -3.40 -3.15
C ASN A 33 14.27 -2.83 -4.23
N LYS A 34 15.48 -2.42 -3.84
CA LYS A 34 16.45 -1.83 -4.78
C LYS A 34 16.96 -2.89 -5.74
N GLY A 35 16.84 -2.62 -7.05
CA GLY A 35 17.30 -3.53 -8.10
C GLY A 35 16.31 -4.63 -8.50
N MET A 36 15.14 -4.71 -7.87
CA MET A 36 14.08 -5.63 -8.31
C MET A 36 13.07 -4.95 -9.22
N THR A 37 12.78 -5.65 -10.31
CA THR A 37 11.71 -5.36 -11.24
C THR A 37 10.34 -5.45 -10.57
N LEU A 38 9.31 -4.90 -11.21
CA LEU A 38 7.94 -4.97 -10.70
C LEU A 38 7.43 -6.41 -10.60
N GLU A 39 7.91 -7.30 -11.46
CA GLU A 39 7.50 -8.71 -11.50
C GLU A 39 8.07 -9.47 -10.31
N GLU A 40 9.38 -9.41 -10.07
CA GLU A 40 10.04 -10.05 -8.92
C GLU A 40 9.46 -9.56 -7.58
N ARG A 41 9.05 -8.29 -7.51
CA ARG A 41 8.44 -7.73 -6.31
C ARG A 41 7.05 -8.33 -6.05
N ARG A 42 6.25 -8.48 -7.11
CA ARG A 42 4.92 -9.12 -7.04
C ARG A 42 5.04 -10.60 -6.70
N GLU A 43 6.01 -11.29 -7.27
CA GLU A 43 6.28 -12.70 -6.96
C GLU A 43 6.64 -12.89 -5.50
N ARG A 44 7.53 -12.05 -4.96
CA ARG A 44 7.86 -12.09 -3.52
C ARG A 44 6.65 -11.78 -2.65
N ASP A 45 5.88 -10.75 -2.98
CA ASP A 45 4.67 -10.42 -2.22
C ASP A 45 3.67 -11.59 -2.26
N ALA A 46 3.55 -12.28 -3.39
CA ALA A 46 2.72 -13.46 -3.55
C ALA A 46 3.24 -14.67 -2.75
N THR A 47 4.55 -14.94 -2.73
CA THR A 47 5.13 -16.03 -1.92
C THR A 47 4.95 -15.77 -0.44
N ILE A 48 5.20 -14.55 0.03
CA ILE A 48 4.96 -14.15 1.42
C ILE A 48 3.48 -14.31 1.79
N MET A 49 2.56 -13.98 0.88
CA MET A 49 1.12 -14.17 1.11
C MET A 49 0.72 -15.64 1.17
N ARG A 50 1.27 -16.50 0.30
CA ARG A 50 1.05 -17.96 0.37
C ARG A 50 1.58 -18.53 1.68
N GLU A 51 2.81 -18.19 2.06
CA GLU A 51 3.37 -18.61 3.33
C GLU A 51 2.55 -18.12 4.52
N LYS A 52 2.05 -16.87 4.48
CA LYS A 52 1.17 -16.34 5.52
C LYS A 52 -0.16 -17.07 5.56
N GLN A 53 -0.72 -17.44 4.41
CA GLN A 53 -1.96 -18.22 4.34
C GLN A 53 -1.75 -19.63 4.84
N GLU A 54 -0.65 -20.29 4.50
CA GLU A 54 -0.28 -21.62 5.00
C GLU A 54 -0.02 -21.57 6.51
N LYS A 55 0.74 -20.58 7.00
CA LYS A 55 0.94 -20.34 8.44
C LYS A 55 -0.37 -20.01 9.14
N LYS A 56 -1.23 -19.17 8.55
CA LYS A 56 -2.56 -18.86 9.09
C LYS A 56 -3.46 -20.09 9.07
N ALA A 57 -3.42 -20.94 8.06
CA ALA A 57 -4.20 -22.17 7.99
C ALA A 57 -3.69 -23.21 9.00
N ALA A 58 -2.38 -23.34 9.17
CA ALA A 58 -1.78 -24.17 10.22
C ALA A 58 -2.13 -23.66 11.63
N LEU A 59 -2.13 -22.34 11.84
CA LEU A 59 -2.50 -21.71 13.09
C LEU A 59 -4.03 -21.66 13.33
N ALA A 60 -4.84 -21.53 12.28
CA ALA A 60 -6.31 -21.53 12.33
C ALA A 60 -6.87 -22.95 12.45
N GLY A 61 -6.15 -23.97 11.96
CA GLY A 61 -6.38 -25.37 12.33
C GLY A 61 -6.14 -25.63 13.81
N ALA A 62 -5.29 -24.82 14.46
CA ALA A 62 -5.06 -24.86 15.92
C ALA A 62 -5.93 -23.86 16.71
N LYS A 63 -6.55 -22.88 16.05
CA LYS A 63 -7.50 -21.89 16.63
C LYS A 63 -8.67 -21.71 15.67
N GLY A 64 -9.65 -22.61 15.76
CA GLY A 64 -10.86 -22.55 14.94
C GLY A 64 -11.56 -21.19 15.05
N GLY A 65 -11.96 -20.67 13.88
CA GLY A 65 -13.05 -19.73 13.67
C GLY A 65 -12.89 -18.33 14.27
N GLU A 66 -12.48 -17.35 13.46
CA GLU A 66 -13.10 -16.02 13.43
C GLU A 66 -12.52 -15.17 12.29
N GLU A 67 -13.39 -14.34 11.70
CA GLU A 67 -13.22 -13.47 10.52
C GLU A 67 -13.32 -14.14 9.14
N GLU A 68 -14.46 -14.78 8.91
CA GLU A 68 -15.17 -14.63 7.64
C GLU A 68 -16.09 -13.40 7.73
N GLY A 69 -15.93 -12.43 6.83
CA GLY A 69 -16.98 -11.46 6.48
C GLY A 69 -17.08 -10.17 7.32
N ALA A 70 -16.34 -9.13 6.94
CA ALA A 70 -16.67 -7.73 7.27
C ALA A 70 -16.64 -6.84 6.01
N VAL A 71 -17.33 -7.29 4.96
CA VAL A 71 -17.98 -6.39 3.99
C VAL A 71 -19.49 -6.62 4.15
N GLY A 72 -20.12 -5.76 4.95
CA GLY A 72 -21.56 -5.75 5.19
C GLY A 72 -21.92 -4.45 5.89
N GLY A 73 -22.54 -3.53 5.15
CA GLY A 73 -22.86 -2.20 5.62
C GLY A 73 -23.77 -2.17 6.85
N ALA A 74 -23.64 -1.10 7.63
CA ALA A 74 -24.69 -0.65 8.53
C ALA A 74 -24.80 0.86 8.38
N ALA A 75 -25.75 1.26 7.53
CA ALA A 75 -26.41 2.54 7.67
C ALA A 75 -27.12 2.56 9.03
N LYS A 76 -26.84 3.58 9.85
CA LYS A 76 -27.83 4.20 10.73
C LYS A 76 -27.40 5.61 11.09
#